data_AF-A0A842N7H2-F1
#
_entry.id   AF-A0A842N7H2-F1
#
_cell.length_a   1.000
_cell.length_b   1.000
_cell.length_c   1.000
_cell.angle_alpha   90.00
_cell.angle_beta   90.00
_cell.angle_gamma   90.00
#
_symmetry.space_group_name_H-M   'P 1'
#
loop_
_entity.id
_entity.type
_entity.pdbx_description
1 polymer ?
#
loop_
_entity_poly.entity_id
_entity_poly.type
_entity_poly.pdbx_seq_one_letter_code
_entity_poly.pdbx_strand_id
1 'polypeptide(L)'
;MKPEDLQKGDLIMVRWLDASEIRCSVDEHEGNPEMFCKDWGVYLGISGRKKRMLIVGKDVVEVQNDWGAARIPLELIDEIIRVMPRKEAVRAIREIQALGRRVRLRKWRMGEIERVRVV
;
A
#
# COMPACT_ATOMS: atom_id res chain seq x y z
N MET A 1 -15.57 1.31 -4.12
CA MET A 1 -15.57 0.12 -5.00
C MET A 1 -15.10 -1.10 -4.23
N LYS A 2 -15.35 -2.32 -4.71
CA LYS A 2 -14.84 -3.52 -4.03
C LYS A 2 -13.45 -3.90 -4.56
N PRO A 3 -12.61 -4.58 -3.76
CA PRO A 3 -11.31 -5.06 -4.23
C PRO A 3 -11.39 -5.97 -5.47
N GLU A 4 -12.50 -6.68 -5.67
CA GLU A 4 -12.74 -7.54 -6.83
C GLU A 4 -12.85 -6.75 -8.15
N ASP A 5 -13.25 -5.48 -8.09
CA ASP A 5 -13.41 -4.61 -9.26
C ASP A 5 -12.07 -4.10 -9.79
N LEU A 6 -10.98 -4.28 -9.03
CA LEU A 6 -9.66 -3.73 -9.31
C LEU A 6 -8.80 -4.64 -10.19
N GLN A 7 -8.09 -4.02 -11.13
CA GLN A 7 -7.05 -4.69 -11.90
C GLN A 7 -5.68 -4.38 -11.29
N LYS A 8 -4.82 -5.39 -11.12
CA LYS A 8 -3.42 -5.16 -10.71
C LYS A 8 -2.78 -4.10 -11.60
N GLY A 9 -2.16 -3.08 -11.01
CA GLY A 9 -1.61 -1.94 -11.74
C GLY A 9 -2.54 -0.73 -11.81
N ASP A 10 -3.78 -0.81 -11.35
CA ASP A 10 -4.61 0.38 -11.14
C ASP A 10 -3.95 1.27 -10.08
N LEU A 11 -3.90 2.58 -10.32
CA LEU A 11 -3.58 3.55 -9.29
C LEU A 11 -4.85 3.79 -8.47
N ILE A 12 -4.75 3.59 -7.16
CA ILE A 12 -5.87 3.65 -6.23
C ILE A 12 -5.53 4.56 -5.05
N MET A 13 -6.58 5.08 -4.43
CA MET A 13 -6.55 5.67 -3.10
C MET A 13 -7.46 4.83 -2.20
N VAL A 14 -6.97 4.49 -1.02
CA VAL A 14 -7.65 3.67 -0.03
C VAL A 14 -7.84 4.50 1.22
N ARG A 15 -9.07 4.66 1.66
CA ARG A 15 -9.41 5.18 2.98
C ARG A 15 -9.64 4.00 3.91
N TRP A 16 -8.94 3.96 5.04
CA TRP A 16 -9.00 2.84 5.98
C TRP A 16 -8.74 3.30 7.41
N LEU A 17 -9.19 2.50 8.37
CA LEU A 17 -8.99 2.73 9.80
C LEU A 17 -7.56 2.33 10.19
N ASP A 18 -6.78 3.31 10.65
CA ASP A 18 -5.45 3.09 11.21
C ASP A 18 -5.22 3.98 12.44
N ALA A 19 -5.49 3.39 13.61
CA ALA A 19 -5.30 4.06 14.89
C ALA A 19 -3.82 4.33 15.22
N SER A 20 -2.86 3.80 14.46
CA SER A 20 -1.43 4.03 14.70
C SER A 20 -0.93 5.38 14.18
N GLU A 21 -1.72 6.06 13.33
CA GLU A 21 -1.37 7.36 12.76
C GLU A 21 -1.79 8.55 13.63
N ILE A 22 -2.59 8.33 14.67
CA ILE A 22 -3.01 9.41 15.57
C ILE A 22 -1.80 9.94 16.38
N ARG A 23 -1.73 11.27 16.51
CA ARG A 23 -0.69 11.97 17.28
C ARG A 23 -1.36 12.69 18.44
N CYS A 24 -1.68 11.94 19.48
CA CYS A 24 -2.37 12.43 20.66
C CYS A 24 -1.80 11.78 21.94
N SER A 25 -2.27 12.23 23.10
CA SER A 25 -2.04 11.53 24.37
C SER A 25 -2.76 10.17 24.41
N VAL A 26 -2.39 9.30 25.35
CA VAL A 26 -3.04 7.99 25.51
C VAL A 26 -4.52 8.15 25.90
N ASP A 27 -4.83 9.09 26.81
CA ASP A 27 -6.22 9.34 27.25
C ASP A 27 -7.12 9.79 26.08
N GLU A 28 -6.60 10.61 25.17
CA GLU A 28 -7.30 11.01 23.96
C GLU A 28 -7.47 9.87 22.96
N HIS A 29 -6.49 8.95 22.90
CA HIS A 29 -6.54 7.76 22.06
C HIS A 29 -7.66 6.81 22.50
N GLU A 30 -7.78 6.56 23.81
CA GLU A 30 -8.81 5.69 24.39
C GLU A 30 -10.22 6.24 24.19
N GLY A 31 -10.40 7.55 24.25
CA GLY A 31 -11.70 8.21 24.07
C GLY A 31 -12.21 8.20 22.63
N ASN A 32 -11.33 8.16 21.63
CA ASN A 32 -11.70 8.09 20.21
C ASN A 32 -10.63 7.40 19.35
N PRO A 33 -10.61 6.06 19.31
CA PRO A 33 -9.57 5.31 18.61
C PRO A 33 -9.75 5.26 17.09
N GLU A 34 -10.90 5.71 16.57
CA GLU A 34 -11.26 5.58 15.15
C GLU A 34 -10.63 6.71 14.32
N MET A 35 -9.44 6.44 13.76
CA MET A 35 -8.77 7.37 12.85
C MET A 35 -8.75 6.83 11.42
N PHE A 36 -9.22 7.65 10.47
CA PHE A 36 -9.18 7.31 9.05
C PHE A 36 -7.93 7.88 8.37
N CYS A 37 -7.19 7.01 7.71
CA CYS A 37 -6.02 7.35 6.93
C CYS A 37 -6.28 7.14 5.44
N LYS A 38 -5.60 7.94 4.62
CA LYS A 38 -5.64 7.81 3.17
C LYS A 38 -4.29 7.36 2.65
N ASP A 39 -4.33 6.27 1.92
CA ASP A 39 -3.16 5.64 1.36
C ASP A 39 -3.33 5.54 -0.15
N TRP A 40 -2.47 6.21 -0.92
CA TRP A 40 -2.46 6.09 -2.38
C TRP A 40 -1.36 5.17 -2.88
N GLY A 41 -1.53 4.59 -4.06
CA GLY A 41 -0.50 3.79 -4.72
C GLY A 41 -1.06 2.79 -5.73
N VAL A 42 -0.20 1.92 -6.22
CA VAL A 42 -0.53 0.93 -7.23
C VAL A 42 -1.15 -0.30 -6.57
N TYR A 43 -2.31 -0.75 -7.02
CA TYR A 43 -2.89 -2.01 -6.57
C TYR A 43 -2.05 -3.21 -7.01
N LEU A 44 -1.47 -3.95 -6.07
CA LEU A 44 -0.62 -5.11 -6.35
C LEU A 44 -1.37 -6.45 -6.18
N GLY A 45 -2.59 -6.42 -5.65
CA GLY A 45 -3.43 -7.58 -5.41
C GLY A 45 -3.88 -7.71 -3.95
N ILE A 46 -4.51 -8.84 -3.65
CA ILE A 46 -4.86 -9.23 -2.28
C ILE A 46 -4.02 -10.45 -1.90
N SER A 47 -3.52 -10.50 -0.68
CA SER A 47 -2.77 -11.64 -0.15
C SER A 47 -3.16 -11.97 1.29
N GLY A 48 -2.59 -13.05 1.83
CA GLY A 48 -2.83 -13.50 3.20
C GLY A 48 -3.75 -14.71 3.28
N ARG A 49 -3.41 -15.63 4.21
CA ARG A 49 -4.14 -16.90 4.40
C ARG A 49 -5.28 -16.78 5.40
N LYS A 50 -4.97 -16.28 6.61
CA LYS A 50 -5.95 -16.11 7.71
C LYS A 50 -6.71 -14.79 7.62
N LYS A 51 -5.98 -13.70 7.39
CA LYS A 51 -6.53 -12.37 7.12
C LYS A 51 -6.19 -11.96 5.71
N ARG A 52 -7.18 -11.48 4.97
CA ARG A 52 -7.02 -10.98 3.61
C ARG A 52 -6.56 -9.54 3.70
N MET A 53 -5.50 -9.20 2.98
CA MET A 53 -4.86 -7.89 3.01
C MET A 53 -4.79 -7.34 1.58
N LEU A 54 -5.27 -6.12 1.38
CA LEU A 54 -4.98 -5.34 0.17
C LEU A 54 -3.51 -4.96 0.16
N ILE A 55 -2.83 -5.14 -0.97
CA ILE A 55 -1.45 -4.69 -1.15
C ILE A 55 -1.44 -3.46 -2.04
N VAL A 56 -0.90 -2.35 -1.51
CA VAL A 56 -0.75 -1.08 -2.21
C VAL A 56 0.74 -0.77 -2.35
N GLY A 57 1.25 -0.75 -3.58
CA GLY A 57 2.62 -0.36 -3.90
C GLY A 57 2.80 1.15 -3.78
N LYS A 58 3.74 1.58 -2.95
CA LYS A 58 4.03 2.99 -2.62
C LYS A 58 5.16 3.57 -3.45
N ASP A 59 6.19 2.75 -3.64
CA ASP A 59 7.40 3.05 -4.37
C ASP A 59 7.89 1.79 -5.08
N VAL A 60 8.69 1.98 -6.12
CA VAL A 60 9.35 0.90 -6.84
C VAL A 60 10.81 1.26 -7.08
N VAL A 61 11.69 0.30 -6.82
CA VAL A 61 13.11 0.42 -7.18
C VAL A 61 13.26 -0.05 -8.62
N GLU A 62 13.32 0.88 -9.58
CA GLU A 62 13.22 0.60 -11.03
C GLU A 62 14.15 -0.54 -11.48
N VAL A 63 15.43 -0.51 -11.09
CA VAL A 63 16.45 -1.49 -11.51
C VAL A 63 16.11 -2.92 -11.06
N GLN A 64 15.46 -3.05 -9.90
CA GLN A 64 15.13 -4.35 -9.29
C GLN A 64 13.68 -4.77 -9.54
N ASN A 65 12.85 -3.82 -9.97
CA ASN A 65 11.40 -3.94 -10.04
C ASN A 65 10.79 -4.47 -8.73
N ASP A 66 11.37 -4.02 -7.61
CA ASP A 66 10.98 -4.39 -6.25
C ASP A 66 10.12 -3.28 -5.67
N TRP A 67 8.93 -3.65 -5.18
CA TRP A 67 7.94 -2.69 -4.69
C TRP A 67 8.00 -2.55 -3.17
N GLY A 68 8.13 -1.31 -2.69
CA GLY A 68 7.70 -0.94 -1.34
C GLY A 68 6.17 -0.95 -1.29
N ALA A 69 5.58 -1.53 -0.24
CA ALA A 69 4.14 -1.71 -0.20
C ALA A 69 3.55 -1.64 1.21
N ALA A 70 2.39 -0.99 1.30
CA ALA A 70 1.48 -1.10 2.44
C ALA A 70 0.63 -2.38 2.31
N ARG A 71 0.35 -3.00 3.46
CA ARG A 71 -0.57 -4.14 3.56
C ARG A 71 -1.71 -3.73 4.47
N ILE A 72 -2.89 -3.56 3.90
CA ILE A 72 -4.06 -3.04 4.61
C ILE A 72 -5.05 -4.19 4.82
N PRO A 73 -5.44 -4.55 6.06
CA PRO A 73 -6.49 -5.54 6.29
C PRO A 73 -7.78 -5.12 5.61
N LEU A 74 -8.43 -6.04 4.87
CA LEU A 74 -9.66 -5.70 4.14
C LEU A 74 -10.77 -5.26 5.08
N GLU A 75 -10.80 -5.78 6.31
CA GLU A 75 -11.80 -5.43 7.32
C GLU A 75 -11.68 -3.98 7.85
N LEU A 76 -10.54 -3.34 7.65
CA LEU A 76 -10.31 -1.95 8.07
C LEU A 76 -10.54 -0.95 6.93
N ILE A 77 -10.81 -1.42 5.71
CA ILE A 77 -11.03 -0.54 4.56
C ILE A 77 -12.44 0.03 4.61
N ASP A 78 -12.51 1.35 4.57
CA ASP A 78 -13.75 2.12 4.47
C ASP A 78 -14.11 2.37 3.00
N GLU A 79 -13.13 2.82 2.22
CA GLU A 79 -13.35 3.18 0.82
C GLU A 79 -12.14 2.86 -0.06
N ILE A 80 -12.41 2.43 -1.30
CA ILE A 80 -11.40 2.39 -2.36
C ILE A 80 -11.90 3.22 -3.54
N ILE A 81 -11.03 4.10 -4.01
CA ILE A 81 -11.22 4.95 -5.19
C ILE A 81 -10.14 4.59 -6.22
N ARG A 82 -10.55 4.23 -7.44
CA ARG A 82 -9.65 4.12 -8.58
C ARG A 82 -9.36 5.54 -9.08
N VAL A 83 -8.12 5.95 -8.93
CA VAL A 83 -7.62 7.25 -9.40
C VAL A 83 -7.29 7.17 -10.89
N MET A 84 -6.63 6.09 -11.32
CA MET A 84 -6.24 5.90 -12.71
C MET A 84 -6.24 4.40 -13.07
N PRO A 85 -6.87 4.00 -14.18
CA PRO A 85 -6.84 2.60 -14.61
C PRO A 85 -5.43 2.19 -15.06
N ARG A 86 -5.12 0.89 -14.94
CA ARG A 86 -3.82 0.31 -15.35
C ARG A 86 -3.32 0.81 -16.70
N LYS A 87 -4.20 0.88 -17.71
CA LYS A 87 -3.84 1.30 -19.08
C LYS A 87 -3.21 2.70 -19.13
N GLU A 88 -3.65 3.59 -18.25
CA GLU A 88 -3.13 4.94 -18.14
C GLU A 88 -1.94 4.98 -17.17
N ALA A 89 -2.03 4.28 -16.03
CA ALA A 89 -0.98 4.24 -15.03
C ALA A 89 0.35 3.72 -15.58
N VAL A 90 0.31 2.74 -16.49
CA VAL A 90 1.49 2.20 -17.19
C VAL A 90 2.28 3.26 -17.96
N ARG A 91 1.64 4.35 -18.40
CA ARG A 91 2.32 5.42 -19.14
C ARG A 91 3.24 6.24 -18.23
N ALA A 92 2.88 6.37 -16.95
CA ALA A 92 3.65 7.08 -15.94
C ALA A 92 4.59 6.17 -15.17
N ILE A 93 4.19 4.91 -14.90
CA ILE A 93 4.93 3.95 -14.10
C ILE A 93 5.10 2.67 -14.92
N ARG A 94 6.23 2.55 -15.64
CA ARG A 94 6.46 1.48 -16.62
C ARG A 94 6.58 0.11 -15.97
N GLU A 95 7.02 0.05 -14.72
CA GLU A 95 7.16 -1.14 -13.87
C GLU A 95 5.84 -1.89 -13.71
N ILE A 96 4.71 -1.18 -13.85
CA ILE A 96 3.38 -1.78 -13.87
C ILE A 96 3.25 -2.84 -14.97
N GLN A 97 3.93 -2.66 -16.12
CA GLN A 97 3.93 -3.63 -17.22
C GLN A 97 4.45 -5.01 -16.78
N ALA A 98 5.41 -5.03 -15.88
CA ALA A 98 6.03 -6.25 -15.35
C ALA A 98 5.22 -6.89 -14.21
N LEU A 99 4.11 -6.29 -13.77
CA LEU A 99 3.21 -6.90 -12.77
C LEU A 99 2.47 -8.10 -13.37
N GLY A 100 3.03 -9.30 -13.13
CA GLY A 100 2.43 -10.58 -13.46
C GLY A 100 1.70 -11.24 -12.28
N ARG A 101 1.71 -12.59 -12.27
CA ARG A 101 1.08 -13.39 -11.19
C ARG A 101 1.78 -13.18 -9.85
N ARG A 102 3.11 -13.09 -9.83
CA ARG A 102 3.92 -12.83 -8.63
C ARG A 102 4.52 -11.43 -8.72
N VAL A 103 4.40 -10.68 -7.62
CA VAL A 103 5.03 -9.36 -7.44
C VAL A 103 6.14 -9.54 -6.42
N ARG A 104 7.34 -8.99 -6.70
CA ARG A 104 8.41 -8.93 -5.72
C ARG A 104 8.17 -7.72 -4.83
N LEU A 105 8.02 -7.98 -3.54
CA LEU A 105 8.00 -6.94 -2.53
C LEU A 105 9.38 -6.80 -1.96
N ARG A 106 9.84 -5.56 -1.78
CA ARG A 106 11.11 -5.27 -1.13
C ARG A 106 11.12 -5.95 0.24
N LYS A 107 12.15 -6.75 0.48
CA LYS A 107 12.38 -7.40 1.77
C LYS A 107 13.42 -6.61 2.53
N TRP A 108 13.10 -6.25 3.76
CA TRP A 108 14.11 -5.73 4.67
C TRP A 108 15.15 -6.83 4.95
N ARG A 109 16.43 -6.48 4.82
CA ARG A 109 17.55 -7.34 5.20
C ARG A 109 18.33 -6.64 6.31
N MET A 110 18.49 -7.34 7.43
CA MET A 110 19.33 -6.88 8.54
C MET A 110 20.77 -6.77 8.04
N GLY A 111 21.27 -5.53 7.86
CA GLY A 111 22.59 -5.25 7.27
C GLY A 111 22.60 -4.13 6.22
N GLU A 112 21.47 -3.76 5.62
CA GLU A 112 21.38 -2.64 4.65
C GLU A 112 21.36 -1.25 5.31
N ILE A 113 21.28 -1.19 6.64
CA ILE A 113 21.38 0.06 7.41
C ILE A 113 22.86 0.37 7.64
N GLU A 114 23.65 0.54 6.58
CA GLU A 114 24.91 1.26 6.72
C GLU A 114 24.58 2.75 6.87
N ARG A 115 24.45 3.17 8.13
CA ARG A 115 24.64 4.52 8.67
C ARG A 115 24.47 5.66 7.64
N VAL A 116 23.24 5.93 7.22
CA VAL A 116 22.91 7.26 6.69
C VAL A 116 22.86 8.19 7.89
N ARG A 117 24.00 8.82 8.22
CA ARG A 117 24.02 10.05 9.02
C ARG A 117 23.42 11.13 8.14
N VAL A 118 22.19 11.54 8.45
CA VAL A 118 21.64 12.80 7.93
C VAL A 118 22.41 13.91 8.64
N VAL A 119 23.15 14.72 7.87
CA VAL A 119 23.83 15.95 8.33
C VAL A 119 22.86 17.11 8.16
#